data_AF-A0A263DXM6-F1
#
_entry.id   AF-A0A263DXM6-F1
#
_cell.length_a   1.000
_cell.length_b   1.000
_cell.length_c   1.000
_cell.angle_alpha   90.00
_cell.angle_beta   90.00
_cell.angle_gamma   90.00
#
_symmetry.space_group_name_H-M   'P 1'
#
loop_
_entity.id
_entity.type
_entity.pdbx_description
1 polymer ?
#
loop_
_entity_poly.entity_id
_entity_poly.type
_entity_poly.pdbx_seq_one_letter_code
_entity_poly.pdbx_strand_id
1 'polypeptide(L)'
;MAAREGPRPVRGGEANAGQGPADPRQRARARRGHRRGAGRGPARRGAGHRQRLSAVALPGNVESPPTDLRESVVAAVVAGSAHALTPVDGVPVVVRAARVLRATGLVDRIVVLAEPALHAALELACAAEPVSVRAGGLHALLDVGAHTAQRASDTIGDAVSTAGVREIVLLHDARRPMAPGALVAAVVAAVRHGHEMAVPVLPLTDTVKRVDGSGVLTATPDRSALRVLQTPIALRADLLPAEIGADPLDVVRRHTAAGGTVHTVAGHPSAFALHSPWDLELAELVAQGTIAL
;
A
#
# COMPACT_ATOMS: atom_id res chain seq x y z
N MET A 1 27.69 -11.80 53.15
CA MET A 1 27.74 -12.89 52.14
C MET A 1 27.91 -12.27 50.76
N ALA A 2 28.99 -12.66 50.06
CA ALA A 2 29.29 -12.62 48.61
C ALA A 2 28.60 -11.52 47.73
N ALA A 3 29.34 -10.54 47.21
CA ALA A 3 30.21 -10.57 46.01
C ALA A 3 29.44 -10.57 44.68
N ARG A 4 29.66 -9.54 43.86
CA ARG A 4 29.70 -9.62 42.38
C ARG A 4 30.49 -8.44 41.81
N GLU A 5 31.52 -8.79 41.07
CA GLU A 5 32.52 -7.93 40.45
C GLU A 5 31.94 -7.13 39.26
N GLY A 6 32.38 -5.89 39.11
CA GLY A 6 32.11 -5.06 37.93
C GLY A 6 32.95 -5.48 36.72
N PRO A 7 32.50 -5.19 35.49
CA PRO A 7 33.18 -5.62 34.27
C PRO A 7 34.49 -4.86 34.04
N ARG A 8 35.55 -5.61 33.71
CA ARG A 8 36.87 -5.10 33.32
C ARG A 8 36.83 -4.57 31.87
N PRO A 9 37.63 -3.53 31.53
CA PRO A 9 37.68 -2.96 30.19
C PRO A 9 38.48 -3.84 29.22
N VAL A 10 37.94 -4.06 28.02
CA VAL A 10 38.66 -4.71 26.91
C VAL A 10 39.58 -3.67 26.25
N ARG A 11 40.89 -3.91 26.32
CA ARG A 11 41.91 -3.14 25.60
C ARG A 11 41.86 -3.45 24.11
N GLY A 12 41.97 -2.41 23.30
CA GLY A 12 42.10 -2.49 21.85
C GLY A 12 43.37 -3.21 21.40
N GLY A 13 43.23 -3.96 20.32
CA GLY A 13 44.33 -4.52 19.54
C GLY A 13 44.05 -4.27 18.06
N GLU A 14 44.69 -3.26 17.50
CA GLU A 14 44.81 -3.07 16.06
C GLU A 14 45.62 -4.26 15.49
N ALA A 15 45.02 -5.04 14.59
CA ALA A 15 45.72 -6.03 13.80
C ALA A 15 45.93 -5.47 12.39
N ASN A 16 47.20 -5.16 12.09
CA ASN A 16 47.73 -4.83 10.78
C ASN A 16 47.29 -5.86 9.71
N ALA A 17 46.60 -5.40 8.67
CA ALA A 17 46.37 -6.18 7.46
C ALA A 17 47.69 -6.26 6.65
N GLY A 18 48.45 -7.32 6.90
CA GLY A 18 49.57 -7.72 6.05
C GLY A 18 49.09 -8.10 4.65
N GLN A 19 49.64 -7.45 3.64
CA GLN A 19 49.45 -7.76 2.23
C GLN A 19 49.94 -9.20 1.93
N GLY A 20 49.01 -10.10 1.61
CA GLY A 20 49.33 -11.43 1.08
C GLY A 20 49.89 -11.33 -0.35
N PRO A 21 50.69 -12.31 -0.79
CA PRO A 21 51.35 -12.26 -2.10
C PRO A 21 50.36 -12.36 -3.26
N ALA A 22 50.65 -11.63 -4.34
CA ALA A 22 49.82 -11.56 -5.53
C ALA A 22 49.79 -12.88 -6.33
N ASP A 23 48.60 -13.28 -6.76
CA ASP A 23 48.33 -14.47 -7.60
C ASP A 23 49.04 -14.37 -8.98
N PRO A 24 49.94 -15.32 -9.33
CA PRO A 24 50.67 -15.31 -10.60
C PRO A 24 49.83 -15.64 -11.85
N ARG A 25 48.52 -15.93 -11.73
CA ARG A 25 47.68 -16.32 -12.90
C ARG A 25 46.88 -15.19 -13.55
N GLN A 26 47.00 -13.93 -13.10
CA GLN A 26 46.36 -12.77 -13.74
C GLN A 26 47.24 -12.00 -14.75
N ARG A 27 48.36 -12.58 -15.22
CA ARG A 27 49.21 -11.96 -16.26
C ARG A 27 49.19 -12.74 -17.58
N ALA A 28 48.02 -12.86 -18.21
CA ALA A 28 47.97 -13.26 -19.62
C ALA A 28 46.66 -12.84 -20.28
N ARG A 29 46.57 -11.56 -20.69
CA ARG A 29 45.93 -11.09 -21.95
C ARG A 29 45.82 -9.57 -21.93
N ALA A 30 46.94 -8.91 -22.16
CA ALA A 30 46.96 -7.54 -22.62
C ALA A 30 47.97 -7.43 -23.78
N ARG A 31 47.53 -6.76 -24.85
CA ARG A 31 48.27 -6.21 -26.00
C ARG A 31 48.36 -7.08 -27.27
N ARG A 32 47.58 -6.65 -28.28
CA ARG A 32 47.88 -6.46 -29.72
C ARG A 32 46.55 -6.07 -30.39
N GLY A 33 46.36 -4.99 -31.16
CA GLY A 33 47.18 -3.88 -31.59
C GLY A 33 46.28 -2.91 -32.37
N HIS A 34 46.64 -1.62 -32.38
CA HIS A 34 45.98 -0.60 -33.20
C HIS A 34 46.14 -0.88 -34.70
N ARG A 35 45.06 -0.72 -35.47
CA ARG A 35 45.11 -0.26 -36.87
C ARG A 35 44.02 0.79 -37.11
N ARG A 36 44.44 1.99 -37.53
CA ARG A 36 43.62 3.03 -38.15
C ARG A 36 43.47 2.71 -39.64
N GLY A 37 42.32 3.02 -40.24
CA GLY A 37 42.15 2.98 -41.70
C GLY A 37 40.71 3.13 -42.18
N ALA A 38 40.35 4.37 -42.53
CA ALA A 38 39.40 4.87 -43.54
C ALA A 38 38.24 4.00 -44.08
N GLY A 39 37.04 4.61 -44.11
CA GLY A 39 35.93 4.19 -44.96
C GLY A 39 34.64 4.97 -44.70
N ARG A 40 34.53 6.21 -45.22
CA ARG A 40 33.26 6.96 -45.28
C ARG A 40 32.34 6.28 -46.32
N GLY A 41 31.16 5.84 -45.89
CA GLY A 41 30.02 5.47 -46.76
C GLY A 41 28.81 6.37 -46.46
N PRO A 42 27.96 6.70 -47.44
CA PRO A 42 27.05 7.83 -47.35
C PRO A 42 25.83 7.56 -46.46
N ALA A 43 25.35 8.62 -45.81
CA ALA A 43 24.11 8.64 -45.05
C ALA A 43 22.91 8.41 -45.98
N ARG A 44 22.18 7.31 -45.76
CA ARG A 44 20.89 7.08 -46.42
C ARG A 44 19.82 7.95 -45.73
N ARG A 45 19.43 9.05 -46.41
CA ARG A 45 18.19 9.77 -46.13
C ARG A 45 17.00 8.86 -46.47
N GLY A 46 16.37 8.30 -45.43
CA GLY A 46 15.09 7.62 -45.53
C GLY A 46 13.96 8.65 -45.53
N ALA A 47 13.08 8.53 -46.52
CA ALA A 47 12.00 9.46 -46.82
C ALA A 47 10.98 9.59 -45.67
N GLY A 48 10.53 10.83 -45.44
CA GLY A 48 9.46 11.15 -44.50
C GLY A 48 8.15 10.52 -44.94
N HIS A 49 7.68 9.54 -44.18
CA HIS A 49 6.33 9.02 -44.26
C HIS A 49 5.43 9.86 -43.34
N ARG A 50 4.88 10.95 -43.89
CA ARG A 50 3.77 11.68 -43.25
C ARG A 50 2.52 10.81 -43.36
N GLN A 51 2.28 9.97 -42.37
CA GLN A 51 0.95 9.38 -42.19
C GLN A 51 -0.01 10.50 -41.80
N ARG A 52 -0.98 10.77 -42.69
CA ARG A 52 -2.16 11.57 -42.38
C ARG A 52 -2.94 10.83 -41.30
N LEU A 53 -3.05 11.44 -40.12
CA LEU A 53 -4.03 11.02 -39.11
C LEU A 53 -5.42 11.31 -39.67
N SER A 54 -6.07 10.29 -40.22
CA SER A 54 -7.50 10.31 -40.49
C SER A 54 -8.24 10.35 -39.14
N ALA A 55 -8.99 11.43 -38.93
CA ALA A 55 -9.87 11.60 -37.79
C ALA A 55 -10.88 10.44 -37.74
N VAL A 56 -10.74 9.58 -36.74
CA VAL A 56 -11.76 8.60 -36.40
C VAL A 56 -12.87 9.36 -35.68
N ALA A 57 -14.06 9.34 -36.26
CA ALA A 57 -15.26 9.91 -35.67
C ALA A 57 -15.59 9.19 -34.35
N LEU A 58 -15.74 9.97 -33.27
CA LEU A 58 -16.25 9.48 -31.99
C LEU A 58 -17.75 9.16 -32.15
N PRO A 59 -18.22 7.95 -31.84
CA PRO A 59 -19.65 7.71 -31.76
C PRO A 59 -20.23 8.40 -30.51
N GLY A 60 -21.26 9.21 -30.79
CA GLY A 60 -22.43 9.61 -30.00
C GLY A 60 -22.41 9.53 -28.47
N ASN A 61 -22.75 10.67 -27.86
CA ASN A 61 -23.35 10.85 -26.53
C ASN A 61 -23.30 9.64 -25.60
N VAL A 62 -22.27 9.60 -24.75
CA VAL A 62 -22.39 8.92 -23.46
C VAL A 62 -23.37 9.75 -22.65
N GLU A 63 -24.59 9.23 -22.49
CA GLU A 63 -25.57 9.75 -21.54
C GLU A 63 -24.86 9.92 -20.19
N SER A 64 -24.84 11.16 -19.69
CA SER A 64 -24.30 11.43 -18.36
C SER A 64 -25.12 10.63 -17.35
N PRO A 65 -24.50 9.89 -16.42
CA PRO A 65 -25.25 9.13 -15.43
C PRO A 65 -26.14 10.09 -14.62
N PRO A 66 -27.33 9.64 -14.17
CA PRO A 66 -28.26 10.48 -13.43
C PRO A 66 -27.57 11.12 -12.21
N THR A 67 -27.59 12.46 -12.18
CA THR A 67 -26.81 13.32 -11.30
C THR A 67 -27.28 13.39 -9.84
N ASP A 68 -27.97 12.37 -9.31
CA ASP A 68 -28.62 12.54 -7.99
C ASP A 68 -28.43 11.39 -7.00
N LEU A 69 -27.44 10.53 -7.21
CA LEU A 69 -26.97 9.62 -6.18
C LEU A 69 -25.70 10.20 -5.55
N ARG A 70 -25.82 10.76 -4.34
CA ARG A 70 -24.65 11.14 -3.55
C ARG A 70 -23.83 9.88 -3.28
N GLU A 71 -22.66 9.80 -3.89
CA GLU A 71 -21.71 8.73 -3.64
C GLU A 71 -21.00 8.99 -2.31
N SER A 72 -21.21 8.10 -1.34
CA SER A 72 -20.61 8.19 0.00
C SER A 72 -19.28 7.44 0.02
N VAL A 73 -18.29 7.97 0.72
CA VAL A 73 -16.98 7.33 0.95
C VAL A 73 -16.80 7.06 2.43
N VAL A 74 -16.77 5.78 2.79
CA VAL A 74 -16.53 5.34 4.17
C VAL A 74 -15.17 4.68 4.26
N ALA A 75 -14.35 5.09 5.23
CA ALA A 75 -13.06 4.48 5.46
C ALA A 75 -13.07 3.58 6.71
N ALA A 76 -12.50 2.39 6.56
CA ALA A 76 -12.11 1.51 7.65
C ALA A 76 -10.60 1.55 7.84
N VAL A 77 -10.16 1.95 9.03
CA VAL A 77 -8.78 1.79 9.48
C VAL A 77 -8.69 0.48 10.26
N VAL A 78 -7.98 -0.50 9.71
CA VAL A 78 -7.81 -1.84 10.29
C VAL A 78 -6.71 -1.80 11.34
N ALA A 79 -7.10 -1.95 12.61
CA ALA A 79 -6.23 -1.96 13.78
C ALA A 79 -6.19 -3.38 14.39
N GLY A 80 -5.61 -4.33 13.64
CA GLY A 80 -5.63 -5.75 13.99
C GLY A 80 -4.50 -6.23 14.91
N SER A 81 -3.74 -5.32 15.53
CA SER A 81 -2.74 -5.66 16.56
C SER A 81 -2.36 -4.43 17.38
N ALA A 82 -1.65 -4.65 18.50
CA ALA A 82 -1.20 -3.58 19.39
C ALA A 82 -0.29 -2.55 18.71
N HIS A 83 0.33 -2.88 17.55
CA HIS A 83 1.11 -1.92 16.77
C HIS A 83 0.30 -0.70 16.33
N ALA A 84 -1.03 -0.81 16.25
CA ALA A 84 -1.92 0.33 15.95
C ALA A 84 -1.82 1.45 17.00
N LEU A 85 -1.41 1.13 18.23
CA LEU A 85 -1.23 2.06 19.33
C LEU A 85 0.21 2.57 19.45
N THR A 86 1.15 2.07 18.65
CA THR A 86 2.54 2.53 18.65
C THR A 86 2.57 4.04 18.34
N PRO A 87 3.23 4.86 19.16
CA PRO A 87 3.36 6.28 18.88
C PRO A 87 4.40 6.51 17.76
N VAL A 88 4.11 7.46 16.89
CA VAL A 88 5.09 8.12 16.02
C VAL A 88 4.99 9.61 16.33
N ASP A 89 6.09 10.22 16.76
CA ASP A 89 6.14 11.63 17.17
C ASP A 89 4.96 11.94 18.13
N GLY A 90 4.88 11.14 19.19
CA GLY A 90 3.88 11.24 20.26
C GLY A 90 2.44 10.84 19.91
N VAL A 91 2.12 10.55 18.65
CA VAL A 91 0.74 10.26 18.20
C VAL A 91 0.61 8.80 17.79
N PRO A 92 -0.37 8.03 18.33
CA PRO A 92 -0.62 6.65 17.91
C PRO A 92 -0.82 6.53 16.39
N VAL A 93 -0.25 5.49 15.78
CA VAL A 93 -0.27 5.32 14.32
C VAL A 93 -1.68 5.18 13.76
N VAL A 94 -2.62 4.58 14.50
CA VAL A 94 -4.04 4.53 14.12
C VAL A 94 -4.66 5.93 14.01
N VAL A 95 -4.29 6.84 14.92
CA VAL A 95 -4.76 8.22 14.93
C VAL A 95 -4.16 8.98 13.75
N ARG A 96 -2.86 8.80 13.49
CA ARG A 96 -2.21 9.39 12.30
C ARG A 96 -2.85 8.90 11.00
N ALA A 97 -3.09 7.60 10.88
CA ALA A 97 -3.75 7.00 9.73
C ALA A 97 -5.17 7.57 9.52
N ALA A 98 -5.97 7.69 10.58
CA ALA A 98 -7.30 8.32 10.50
C ALA A 98 -7.24 9.80 10.11
N ARG A 99 -6.28 10.56 10.65
CA ARG A 99 -6.07 11.98 10.32
C ARG A 99 -5.72 12.18 8.85
N VAL A 100 -4.85 11.32 8.31
CA VAL A 100 -4.50 11.32 6.88
C VAL A 100 -5.74 11.17 6.00
N LEU A 101 -6.58 10.17 6.29
CA LEU A 101 -7.79 9.91 5.52
C LEU A 101 -8.77 11.09 5.61
N ARG A 102 -8.94 11.64 6.80
CA ARG A 102 -9.81 12.80 7.04
C ARG A 102 -9.33 14.06 6.33
N ALA A 103 -8.03 14.33 6.35
CA ALA A 103 -7.43 15.53 5.76
C ALA A 103 -7.66 15.64 4.24
N THR A 104 -8.03 14.54 3.58
CA THR A 104 -8.37 14.56 2.15
C THR A 104 -9.67 15.29 1.83
N GLY A 105 -10.59 15.40 2.80
CA GLY A 105 -11.96 15.89 2.57
C GLY A 105 -12.82 14.99 1.68
N LEU A 106 -12.30 13.81 1.28
CA LEU A 106 -13.01 12.85 0.44
C LEU A 106 -13.80 11.81 1.24
N VAL A 107 -13.48 11.66 2.53
CA VAL A 107 -14.03 10.61 3.39
C VAL A 107 -15.11 11.19 4.29
N ASP A 108 -16.33 10.70 4.13
CA ASP A 108 -17.51 11.16 4.89
C ASP A 108 -17.52 10.59 6.31
N ARG A 109 -17.00 9.37 6.49
CA ARG A 109 -16.98 8.69 7.78
C ARG A 109 -15.77 7.78 7.92
N ILE A 110 -15.20 7.74 9.12
CA ILE A 110 -14.09 6.85 9.47
C ILE A 110 -14.51 5.93 10.60
N VAL A 111 -14.24 4.64 10.40
CA VAL A 111 -14.42 3.59 11.39
C VAL A 111 -13.06 2.93 11.65
N VAL A 112 -12.68 2.81 12.91
CA VAL A 112 -11.52 2.02 13.32
C VAL A 112 -12.02 0.62 13.66
N LEU A 113 -11.57 -0.38 12.90
CA LEU A 113 -11.87 -1.78 13.15
C LEU A 113 -10.83 -2.32 14.12
N ALA A 114 -11.26 -2.53 15.36
CA ALA A 114 -10.45 -2.96 16.47
C ALA A 114 -10.49 -4.48 16.64
N GLU A 115 -9.33 -5.07 16.88
CA GLU A 115 -9.26 -6.38 17.53
C GLU A 115 -10.01 -6.31 18.87
N PRO A 116 -10.87 -7.27 19.22
CA PRO A 116 -11.71 -7.19 20.43
C PRO A 116 -10.94 -6.90 21.72
N ALA A 117 -9.74 -7.48 21.87
CA ALA A 117 -8.87 -7.26 23.02
C ALA A 117 -8.30 -5.83 23.11
N LEU A 118 -8.27 -5.08 22.00
CA LEU A 118 -7.71 -3.73 21.90
C LEU A 118 -8.77 -2.63 21.86
N HIS A 119 -10.06 -2.99 21.80
CA HIS A 119 -11.16 -2.05 21.57
C HIS A 119 -11.14 -0.86 22.54
N ALA A 120 -11.08 -1.11 23.85
CA ALA A 120 -11.07 -0.04 24.87
C ALA A 120 -9.84 0.87 24.76
N ALA A 121 -8.66 0.31 24.45
CA ALA A 121 -7.43 1.10 24.29
C ALA A 121 -7.49 1.96 23.02
N LEU A 122 -8.06 1.44 21.94
CA LEU A 122 -8.25 2.16 20.68
C LEU A 122 -9.32 3.25 20.80
N GLU A 123 -10.41 3.01 21.55
CA GLU A 123 -11.39 4.04 21.89
C GLU A 123 -10.75 5.20 22.64
N LEU A 124 -9.95 4.91 23.67
CA LEU A 124 -9.24 5.94 24.42
C LEU A 124 -8.26 6.72 23.53
N ALA A 125 -7.48 6.02 22.71
CA ALA A 125 -6.52 6.65 21.81
C ALA A 125 -7.20 7.54 20.74
N CYS A 126 -8.40 7.16 20.30
CA CYS A 126 -9.16 7.88 19.27
C CYS A 126 -10.20 8.87 19.83
N ALA A 127 -10.29 9.05 21.15
CA ALA A 127 -11.36 9.83 21.79
C ALA A 127 -11.45 11.30 21.32
N ALA A 128 -10.32 11.88 20.89
CA ALA A 128 -10.26 13.24 20.36
C ALA A 128 -10.49 13.33 18.83
N GLU A 129 -10.66 12.19 18.16
CA GLU A 129 -10.83 12.10 16.72
C GLU A 129 -12.31 11.88 16.36
N PRO A 130 -12.82 12.49 15.28
CA PRO A 130 -14.17 12.25 14.78
C PRO A 130 -14.27 10.89 14.06
N VAL A 131 -14.04 9.81 14.79
CA VAL A 131 -14.08 8.42 14.30
C VAL A 131 -14.93 7.58 15.24
N SER A 132 -15.49 6.49 14.72
CA SER A 132 -16.09 5.46 15.58
C SER A 132 -15.12 4.28 15.67
N VAL A 133 -14.97 3.70 16.85
CA VAL A 133 -14.19 2.46 17.03
C VAL A 133 -15.18 1.32 17.18
N ARG A 134 -14.96 0.22 16.47
CA ARG A 134 -15.83 -0.96 16.52
C ARG A 134 -15.00 -2.19 16.75
N ALA A 135 -15.40 -3.01 17.71
CA ALA A 135 -14.82 -4.32 17.90
C ALA A 135 -15.31 -5.27 16.79
N GLY A 136 -14.40 -6.08 16.25
CA GLY A 136 -14.73 -7.07 15.22
C GLY A 136 -14.38 -6.63 13.80
N GLY A 137 -14.44 -7.58 12.88
CA GLY A 137 -14.14 -7.36 11.47
C GLY A 137 -15.20 -6.50 10.77
N LEU A 138 -15.18 -6.54 9.44
CA LEU A 138 -15.99 -5.67 8.59
C LEU A 138 -17.52 -5.78 8.74
N HIS A 139 -18.05 -6.82 9.38
CA HIS A 139 -19.46 -6.83 9.77
C HIS A 139 -19.89 -5.54 10.51
N ALA A 140 -18.96 -4.95 11.27
CA ALA A 140 -19.19 -3.66 11.92
C ALA A 140 -19.36 -2.48 10.94
N LEU A 141 -18.83 -2.56 9.71
CA LEU A 141 -19.10 -1.57 8.66
C LEU A 141 -20.46 -1.79 7.97
N LEU A 142 -20.94 -3.03 7.89
CA LEU A 142 -22.28 -3.32 7.36
C LEU A 142 -23.38 -2.69 8.23
N ASP A 143 -23.18 -2.69 9.56
CA ASP A 143 -24.10 -2.07 10.54
C ASP A 143 -24.03 -0.52 10.57
N VAL A 144 -23.02 0.07 9.93
CA VAL A 144 -22.83 1.54 9.86
C VAL A 144 -23.67 2.16 8.71
N GLY A 145 -24.56 1.39 8.09
CA GLY A 145 -25.41 1.82 6.99
C GLY A 145 -24.79 1.60 5.61
N ALA A 146 -23.67 0.86 5.54
CA ALA A 146 -23.04 0.49 4.27
C ALA A 146 -23.84 -0.55 3.48
N HIS A 147 -24.88 -1.15 4.07
CA HIS A 147 -25.80 -2.08 3.42
C HIS A 147 -27.25 -1.84 3.91
N THR A 148 -28.10 -1.19 3.11
CA THR A 148 -29.51 -1.62 3.04
C THR A 148 -29.81 -2.11 1.62
N ALA A 149 -29.33 -3.30 1.29
CA ALA A 149 -29.78 -3.99 0.08
C ALA A 149 -29.93 -5.50 0.25
N GLN A 150 -29.26 -6.15 1.22
CA GLN A 150 -29.27 -7.62 1.29
C GLN A 150 -29.64 -8.21 2.66
N ARG A 151 -30.64 -7.66 3.35
CA ARG A 151 -31.39 -8.38 4.39
C ARG A 151 -32.88 -8.05 4.31
N ALA A 152 -33.51 -8.45 3.21
CA ALA A 152 -34.91 -8.79 3.22
C ALA A 152 -35.04 -10.28 3.59
N SER A 153 -34.99 -10.59 4.89
CA SER A 153 -35.73 -11.72 5.46
C SER A 153 -35.81 -11.51 6.97
N ASP A 154 -37.05 -11.33 7.44
CA ASP A 154 -37.53 -11.62 8.79
C ASP A 154 -37.14 -10.68 9.94
N THR A 155 -37.50 -9.38 9.87
CA THR A 155 -38.14 -8.69 11.02
C THR A 155 -38.73 -7.33 10.61
N ILE A 156 -39.94 -7.06 11.10
CA ILE A 156 -40.78 -5.90 10.79
C ILE A 156 -40.32 -4.67 11.59
N GLY A 157 -40.17 -3.53 10.90
CA GLY A 157 -40.19 -2.18 11.52
C GLY A 157 -38.99 -1.30 11.17
N ASP A 158 -39.21 -0.30 10.32
CA ASP A 158 -38.31 0.83 9.99
C ASP A 158 -37.00 0.53 9.26
N ALA A 159 -37.10 -0.06 8.06
CA ALA A 159 -36.05 0.02 7.05
C ALA A 159 -36.24 1.27 6.18
N VAL A 160 -35.54 2.36 6.50
CA VAL A 160 -35.31 3.43 5.52
C VAL A 160 -34.50 2.82 4.38
N SER A 161 -35.18 2.61 3.26
CA SER A 161 -34.58 2.13 2.01
C SER A 161 -33.49 3.10 1.54
N THR A 162 -32.21 2.72 1.66
CA THR A 162 -31.08 3.41 1.01
C THR A 162 -30.83 2.90 -0.40
N ALA A 163 -31.86 2.36 -1.06
CA ALA A 163 -31.83 1.99 -2.48
C ALA A 163 -31.49 3.23 -3.33
N GLY A 164 -30.20 3.44 -3.57
CA GLY A 164 -29.67 4.61 -4.28
C GLY A 164 -28.25 5.01 -3.87
N VAL A 165 -27.78 4.73 -2.65
CA VAL A 165 -26.42 5.16 -2.27
C VAL A 165 -25.39 4.19 -2.86
N ARG A 166 -24.61 4.67 -3.83
CA ARG A 166 -23.36 4.00 -4.25
C ARG A 166 -22.29 4.33 -3.21
N GLU A 167 -21.87 3.35 -2.44
CA GLU A 167 -20.83 3.54 -1.42
C GLU A 167 -19.48 3.00 -1.91
N ILE A 168 -18.45 3.82 -1.74
CA ILE A 168 -17.06 3.42 -1.87
C ILE A 168 -16.51 3.19 -0.47
N VAL A 169 -15.94 2.02 -0.25
CA VAL A 169 -15.27 1.67 0.99
C VAL A 169 -13.77 1.77 0.78
N LEU A 170 -13.10 2.45 1.71
CA LEU A 170 -11.64 2.49 1.80
C LEU A 170 -11.19 1.58 2.93
N LEU A 171 -10.30 0.63 2.65
CA LEU A 171 -9.66 -0.20 3.66
C LEU A 171 -8.20 0.22 3.80
N HIS A 172 -7.80 0.60 5.00
CA HIS A 172 -6.46 1.10 5.27
C HIS A 172 -5.81 0.39 6.47
N ASP A 173 -4.58 -0.06 6.34
CA ASP A 173 -3.80 -0.63 7.45
C ASP A 173 -3.34 0.50 8.39
N ALA A 174 -3.68 0.40 9.67
CA ALA A 174 -3.27 1.37 10.70
C ALA A 174 -1.73 1.51 10.79
N ARG A 175 -0.97 0.49 10.39
CA ARG A 175 0.50 0.51 10.37
C ARG A 175 1.08 1.34 9.23
N ARG A 176 0.26 1.97 8.37
CA ARG A 176 0.71 2.91 7.32
C ARG A 176 0.27 4.34 7.66
N PRO A 177 0.83 4.94 8.73
CA PRO A 177 0.37 6.23 9.26
C PRO A 177 0.71 7.43 8.35
N MET A 178 1.57 7.25 7.35
CA MET A 178 2.11 8.34 6.51
C MET A 178 1.73 8.21 5.03
N ALA A 179 0.75 7.36 4.70
CA ALA A 179 0.23 7.29 3.34
C ALA A 179 -0.28 8.67 2.91
N PRO A 180 0.15 9.24 1.76
CA PRO A 180 -0.27 10.59 1.40
C PRO A 180 -1.71 10.60 0.90
N GLY A 181 -2.42 11.70 1.14
CA GLY A 181 -3.81 11.89 0.68
C GLY A 181 -3.98 11.73 -0.83
N ALA A 182 -2.93 11.96 -1.62
CA ALA A 182 -2.93 11.69 -3.06
C ALA A 182 -3.22 10.21 -3.40
N LEU A 183 -2.79 9.25 -2.56
CA LEU A 183 -3.13 7.84 -2.76
C LEU A 183 -4.62 7.59 -2.56
N VAL A 184 -5.21 8.18 -1.51
CA VAL A 184 -6.66 8.09 -1.25
C VAL A 184 -7.43 8.62 -2.45
N ALA A 185 -7.07 9.81 -2.94
CA ALA A 185 -7.70 10.43 -4.10
C ALA A 185 -7.57 9.53 -5.36
N ALA A 186 -6.39 8.94 -5.59
CA ALA A 186 -6.16 8.08 -6.75
C ALA A 186 -7.01 6.80 -6.73
N VAL A 187 -7.10 6.11 -5.59
CA VAL A 187 -7.90 4.87 -5.49
C VAL A 187 -9.40 5.15 -5.55
N VAL A 188 -9.86 6.22 -4.90
CA VAL A 188 -11.28 6.63 -4.98
C VAL A 188 -11.63 7.03 -6.40
N ALA A 189 -10.77 7.81 -7.08
CA ALA A 189 -10.98 8.19 -8.46
C ALA A 189 -11.04 6.96 -9.38
N ALA A 190 -10.19 5.96 -9.20
CA ALA A 190 -10.25 4.74 -10.00
C ALA A 190 -11.60 4.02 -9.85
N VAL A 191 -12.13 3.88 -8.63
CA VAL A 191 -13.45 3.26 -8.42
C VAL A 191 -14.59 4.11 -8.98
N ARG A 192 -14.47 5.44 -8.92
CA ARG A 192 -15.39 6.39 -9.58
C ARG A 192 -15.42 6.26 -11.08
N HIS A 193 -14.28 5.94 -11.70
CA HIS A 193 -14.18 5.69 -13.14
C HIS A 193 -14.67 4.29 -13.57
N GLY A 194 -15.28 3.53 -12.65
CA GLY A 194 -15.94 2.27 -12.96
C GLY A 194 -15.09 1.02 -12.67
N HIS A 195 -13.94 1.15 -12.02
CA HIS A 195 -13.21 -0.02 -11.54
C HIS A 195 -13.87 -0.58 -10.27
N GLU A 196 -13.96 -1.90 -10.19
CA GLU A 196 -14.52 -2.61 -9.03
C GLU A 196 -13.72 -2.33 -7.75
N MET A 197 -12.40 -2.45 -7.87
CA MET A 197 -11.43 -2.29 -6.78
C MET A 197 -10.17 -1.62 -7.31
N ALA A 198 -9.55 -0.77 -6.50
CA ALA A 198 -8.29 -0.10 -6.82
C ALA A 198 -7.31 -0.16 -5.65
N VAL A 199 -6.04 -0.48 -5.96
CA VAL A 199 -4.95 -0.61 -4.97
C VAL A 199 -3.70 0.17 -5.42
N PRO A 200 -2.99 0.86 -4.52
CA PRO A 200 -1.70 1.45 -4.83
C PRO A 200 -0.62 0.39 -4.88
N VAL A 201 0.29 0.52 -5.85
CA VAL A 201 1.41 -0.40 -6.02
C VAL A 201 2.73 0.30 -6.29
N LEU A 202 3.81 -0.22 -5.73
CA LEU A 202 5.17 0.18 -6.06
C LEU A 202 5.87 -0.90 -6.92
N PRO A 203 6.75 -0.52 -7.85
CA PRO A 203 7.61 -1.47 -8.53
C PRO A 203 8.52 -2.17 -7.51
N LEU A 204 8.76 -3.47 -7.71
CA LEU A 204 9.69 -4.21 -6.86
C LEU A 204 11.12 -3.97 -7.32
N THR A 205 11.94 -3.38 -6.45
CA THR A 205 13.33 -2.98 -6.77
C THR A 205 14.34 -4.06 -6.47
N ASP A 206 14.12 -4.84 -5.42
CA ASP A 206 15.06 -5.87 -4.98
C ASP A 206 15.02 -7.10 -5.92
N THR A 207 16.12 -7.87 -5.89
CA THR A 207 16.13 -9.16 -6.58
C THR A 207 15.36 -10.18 -5.76
N VAL A 208 14.30 -10.75 -6.35
CA VAL A 208 13.54 -11.83 -5.73
C VAL A 208 14.01 -13.18 -6.22
N LYS A 209 14.10 -14.13 -5.29
CA LYS A 209 14.34 -15.54 -5.59
C LYS A 209 13.21 -16.39 -5.01
N ARG A 210 12.82 -17.44 -5.72
CA ARG A 210 12.04 -18.53 -5.14
C ARG A 210 13.00 -19.45 -4.41
N VAL A 211 12.63 -19.85 -3.20
CA VAL A 211 13.38 -20.77 -2.36
C VAL A 211 12.44 -21.91 -1.99
N ASP A 212 12.91 -23.16 -2.06
CA ASP A 212 12.13 -24.31 -1.60
C ASP A 212 12.23 -24.53 -0.08
N GLY A 213 11.53 -25.55 0.43
CA GLY A 213 11.52 -25.88 1.85
C GLY A 213 12.87 -26.30 2.44
N SER A 214 13.88 -26.57 1.60
CA SER A 214 15.24 -26.93 2.04
C SER A 214 16.21 -25.74 2.02
N GLY A 215 15.75 -24.54 1.63
CA GLY A 215 16.57 -23.33 1.55
C GLY A 215 17.32 -23.18 0.22
N VAL A 216 16.99 -23.96 -0.80
CA VAL A 216 17.67 -23.91 -2.11
C VAL A 216 16.94 -22.95 -3.06
N LEU A 217 17.71 -22.13 -3.77
CA LEU A 217 17.17 -21.22 -4.80
C LEU A 217 16.63 -22.03 -5.99
N THR A 218 15.35 -21.87 -6.31
CA THR A 218 14.67 -22.61 -7.40
C THR A 218 14.32 -21.76 -8.60
N ALA A 219 14.16 -20.44 -8.45
CA ALA A 219 13.85 -19.54 -9.55
C ALA A 219 14.24 -18.09 -9.27
N THR A 220 14.35 -17.29 -10.33
CA THR A 220 14.39 -15.83 -10.26
C THR A 220 13.21 -15.30 -11.06
N PRO A 221 12.08 -14.96 -10.41
CA PRO A 221 10.94 -14.36 -11.10
C PRO A 221 11.35 -13.07 -11.82
N ASP A 222 10.68 -12.76 -12.94
CA ASP A 222 10.85 -11.46 -13.59
C ASP A 222 10.22 -10.36 -12.72
N ARG A 223 11.07 -9.58 -12.04
CA ARG A 223 10.65 -8.49 -11.16
C ARG A 223 9.91 -7.37 -11.89
N SER A 224 10.04 -7.25 -13.22
CA SER A 224 9.37 -6.20 -14.00
C SER A 224 7.84 -6.28 -13.90
N ALA A 225 7.31 -7.48 -13.70
CA ALA A 225 5.89 -7.77 -13.50
C ALA A 225 5.48 -7.82 -12.01
N LEU A 226 6.42 -7.67 -11.07
CA LEU A 226 6.13 -7.77 -9.64
C LEU A 226 5.90 -6.39 -9.02
N ARG A 227 4.97 -6.36 -8.05
CA ARG A 227 4.53 -5.15 -7.40
C ARG A 227 4.39 -5.36 -5.89
N VAL A 228 4.74 -4.33 -5.12
CA VAL A 228 4.45 -4.26 -3.68
C VAL A 228 3.12 -3.55 -3.50
N LEU A 229 2.14 -4.25 -2.93
CA LEU A 229 0.84 -3.66 -2.59
C LEU A 229 0.96 -2.74 -1.38
N GLN A 230 0.19 -1.66 -1.41
CA GLN A 230 0.00 -0.75 -0.30
C GLN A 230 -1.49 -0.58 0.00
N THR A 231 -1.81 0.13 1.09
CA THR A 231 -3.16 0.65 1.35
C THR A 231 -3.08 2.19 1.41
N PRO A 232 -4.18 2.91 1.15
CA PRO A 232 -5.59 2.50 1.15
C PRO A 232 -6.03 1.69 -0.08
N ILE A 233 -6.94 0.73 0.11
CA ILE A 233 -7.64 -0.01 -0.96
C ILE A 233 -9.03 0.61 -1.11
N ALA A 234 -9.45 0.96 -2.32
CA ALA A 234 -10.83 1.37 -2.59
C ALA A 234 -11.60 0.24 -3.26
N LEU A 235 -12.86 0.03 -2.89
CA LEU A 235 -13.77 -0.88 -3.56
C LEU A 235 -15.22 -0.44 -3.38
N ARG A 236 -16.11 -0.97 -4.21
CA ARG A 236 -17.55 -0.85 -3.99
C ARG A 236 -17.98 -1.65 -2.77
N ALA A 237 -18.96 -1.14 -2.01
CA ALA A 237 -19.42 -1.77 -0.79
C ALA A 237 -19.94 -3.20 -1.00
N ASP A 238 -20.59 -3.49 -2.13
CA ASP A 238 -21.09 -4.83 -2.50
C ASP A 238 -19.98 -5.88 -2.71
N LEU A 239 -18.73 -5.45 -2.90
CA LEU A 239 -17.56 -6.33 -3.00
C LEU A 239 -16.91 -6.64 -1.66
N LEU A 240 -17.43 -6.05 -0.57
CA LEU A 240 -16.91 -6.30 0.75
C LEU A 240 -17.24 -7.74 1.19
N PRO A 241 -16.23 -8.51 1.65
CA PRO A 241 -16.50 -9.81 2.22
C PRO A 241 -17.17 -9.62 3.59
N ALA A 242 -17.98 -10.61 3.97
CA ALA A 242 -18.67 -10.62 5.26
C ALA A 242 -17.68 -10.40 6.43
N GLU A 243 -16.53 -11.10 6.38
CA GLU A 243 -15.47 -10.99 7.37
C GLU A 243 -14.17 -10.53 6.71
N ILE A 244 -13.54 -9.49 7.28
CA ILE A 244 -12.14 -9.13 7.00
C ILE A 244 -11.32 -9.47 8.24
N GLY A 245 -10.19 -10.14 8.01
CA GLY A 245 -9.21 -10.44 9.05
C GLY A 245 -8.42 -9.21 9.50
N ALA A 246 -7.31 -9.42 10.18
CA ALA A 246 -6.42 -8.32 10.61
C ALA A 246 -5.66 -7.64 9.46
N ASP A 247 -5.65 -8.23 8.25
CA ASP A 247 -4.97 -7.70 7.07
C ASP A 247 -5.98 -7.21 6.02
N PRO A 248 -6.06 -5.91 5.73
CA PRO A 248 -6.93 -5.39 4.68
C PRO A 248 -6.60 -5.96 3.29
N LEU A 249 -5.37 -6.43 3.04
CA LEU A 249 -5.00 -7.02 1.74
C LEU A 249 -5.66 -8.38 1.49
N ASP A 250 -6.26 -9.02 2.50
CA ASP A 250 -7.03 -10.26 2.31
C ASP A 250 -8.20 -10.06 1.34
N VAL A 251 -8.80 -8.86 1.28
CA VAL A 251 -9.89 -8.58 0.34
C VAL A 251 -9.43 -8.71 -1.10
N VAL A 252 -8.21 -8.24 -1.39
CA VAL A 252 -7.62 -8.27 -2.73
C VAL A 252 -7.36 -9.73 -3.12
N ARG A 253 -6.80 -10.52 -2.19
CA ARG A 253 -6.55 -11.95 -2.39
C ARG A 253 -7.83 -12.72 -2.69
N ARG A 254 -8.89 -12.49 -1.90
CA ARG A 254 -10.19 -13.16 -2.10
C ARG A 254 -10.85 -12.75 -3.41
N HIS A 255 -10.89 -11.45 -3.71
CA HIS A 255 -11.49 -10.92 -4.94
C HIS A 255 -10.81 -11.50 -6.19
N THR A 256 -9.47 -11.48 -6.22
CA THR A 256 -8.70 -12.03 -7.35
C THR A 256 -8.83 -13.54 -7.47
N ALA A 257 -8.87 -14.28 -6.36
CA ALA A 257 -9.11 -15.73 -6.36
C ALA A 257 -10.51 -16.10 -6.89
N ALA A 258 -11.50 -15.22 -6.73
CA ALA A 258 -12.84 -15.37 -7.29
C ALA A 258 -12.94 -14.93 -8.77
N GLY A 259 -11.83 -14.53 -9.40
CA GLY A 259 -11.79 -14.05 -10.79
C GLY A 259 -12.10 -12.57 -10.96
N GLY A 260 -12.28 -11.83 -9.86
CA GLY A 260 -12.50 -10.39 -9.87
C GLY A 260 -11.28 -9.60 -10.33
N THR A 261 -11.52 -8.40 -10.88
CA THR A 261 -10.45 -7.54 -11.41
C THR A 261 -10.06 -6.47 -10.39
N VAL A 262 -8.76 -6.27 -10.20
CA VAL A 262 -8.22 -5.22 -9.32
C VAL A 262 -7.37 -4.25 -10.14
N HIS A 263 -7.79 -3.00 -10.19
CA HIS A 263 -7.03 -1.93 -10.83
C HIS A 263 -5.86 -1.51 -9.93
N THR A 264 -4.72 -1.18 -10.54
CA THR A 264 -3.55 -0.65 -9.81
C THR A 264 -3.35 0.84 -10.08
N VAL A 265 -3.08 1.62 -9.03
CA VAL A 265 -2.61 3.01 -9.16
C VAL A 265 -1.17 3.12 -8.72
N ALA A 266 -0.48 4.20 -9.10
CA ALA A 266 0.88 4.44 -8.62
C ALA A 266 0.90 4.57 -7.09
N GLY A 267 1.73 3.76 -6.43
CA GLY A 267 1.98 3.82 -4.99
C GLY A 267 2.90 4.97 -4.60
N HIS A 268 3.15 5.09 -3.30
CA HIS A 268 4.02 6.14 -2.74
C HIS A 268 4.95 5.57 -1.66
N PRO A 269 6.26 5.90 -1.64
CA PRO A 269 7.20 5.41 -0.63
C PRO A 269 6.74 5.67 0.81
N SER A 270 6.22 6.87 1.11
CA SER A 270 5.67 7.22 2.44
C SER A 270 4.52 6.33 2.94
N ALA A 271 3.86 5.57 2.06
CA ALA A 271 2.85 4.60 2.47
C ALA A 271 3.47 3.26 2.91
N PHE A 272 4.73 3.23 3.36
CA PHE A 272 5.34 2.05 3.96
C PHE A 272 4.63 1.66 5.27
N ALA A 273 4.69 0.38 5.61
CA ALA A 273 4.10 -0.14 6.84
C ALA A 273 5.16 -0.30 7.91
N LEU A 274 4.79 -0.05 9.16
CA LEU A 274 5.66 -0.27 10.32
C LEU A 274 5.67 -1.75 10.68
N HIS A 275 6.75 -2.45 10.35
CA HIS A 275 6.94 -3.88 10.63
C HIS A 275 8.12 -4.15 11.56
N SER A 276 9.02 -3.18 11.71
CA SER A 276 10.27 -3.31 12.44
C SER A 276 10.60 -2.03 13.21
N PRO A 277 11.52 -2.09 14.18
CA PRO A 277 12.06 -0.90 14.84
C PRO A 277 12.67 0.10 13.85
N TRP A 278 13.27 -0.38 12.75
CA TRP A 278 13.85 0.48 11.73
C TRP A 278 12.79 1.28 10.96
N ASP A 279 11.63 0.68 10.68
CA ASP A 279 10.51 1.40 10.06
C ASP A 279 9.99 2.50 11.00
N LEU A 280 9.98 2.23 12.31
CA LEU A 280 9.57 3.22 13.32
C LEU A 280 10.55 4.40 13.36
N GLU A 281 11.86 4.15 13.38
CA GLU A 281 12.88 5.21 13.31
C GLU A 281 12.72 6.07 12.04
N LEU A 282 12.49 5.43 10.89
CA LEU A 282 12.24 6.15 9.64
C LEU A 282 10.98 7.02 9.76
N ALA A 283 9.89 6.47 10.32
CA ALA A 283 8.64 7.19 10.49
C ALA A 283 8.77 8.40 11.43
N GLU A 284 9.56 8.28 12.50
CA GLU A 284 9.90 9.40 13.40
C GLU A 284 10.61 10.52 12.65
N LEU A 285 11.65 10.20 11.87
CA LEU A 285 12.40 11.19 11.10
C LEU A 285 11.50 11.92 10.08
N VAL A 286 10.61 11.20 9.41
CA VAL A 286 9.65 11.80 8.47
C VAL A 286 8.62 12.66 9.22
N ALA A 287 8.09 12.18 10.35
CA ALA A 287 7.06 12.89 11.11
C ALA A 287 7.57 14.20 11.71
N GLN A 288 8.84 14.23 12.11
CA GLN A 288 9.53 15.42 12.62
C GLN A 288 9.98 16.38 11.51
N GLY A 289 9.81 16.00 10.23
CA GLY A 289 10.26 16.79 9.08
C GLY A 289 11.78 16.79 8.87
N THR A 290 12.51 15.89 9.51
CA THR A 290 13.96 15.73 9.36
C THR A 290 14.32 15.22 7.97
N ILE A 291 13.47 14.37 7.39
CA ILE A 291 13.62 13.85 6.02
C ILE A 291 12.29 13.88 5.27
N ALA A 292 12.36 13.90 3.93
CA ALA A 292 11.23 13.70 3.04
C ALA A 292 11.45 12.43 2.20
N LEU A 293 10.36 11.74 1.85
CA LEU A 293 10.34 10.52 1.04
C LEU A 293 9.75 10.76 -0.34
#